data_AF-A0A2S4MPP1-F1
#
_entry.id   AF-A0A2S4MPP1-F1
#
_cell.length_a   1.000
_cell.length_b   1.000
_cell.length_c   1.000
_cell.angle_alpha   90.00
_cell.angle_beta   90.00
_cell.angle_gamma   90.00
#
_symmetry.space_group_name_H-M   'P 1'
#
loop_
_entity.id
_entity.type
_entity.pdbx_description
1 polymer ?
#
loop_
_entity_poly.entity_id
_entity_poly.type
_entity_poly.pdbx_seq_one_letter_code
_entity_poly.pdbx_strand_id
1 'polypeptide(L)'
;MVRLGHSLAGGLALALLCSGAAWAAGPASKTFRDWVAGCDNVKSCTALSLPGEAEEQIAFLKLERPAGPDGIANLAIKVRSEKLKAPLAADLAIDGAPFPAAGKRLTAAIVDDENATIALSPTETEALIAAARKGTKLTVKLAGKSYGVSLAGSVAAMLWIDEQQGRLNTTSALIRKGPGTTVPAAPALPVITAKGSALPAIPPKAAKALTVALRKQLKQLDRDACEDNPEDLADTENAWPLDAATRLVGLLCSRGAYNLSTGFWIVPGTDVAKARKAVFPQLDGGKDNLLVNAAFDPASGQVSFFSKGRGVGDCGASGSYAWTGSGFALAAFQAMDECKGLIGDDWITLFRSEVKVAK
;
A
#
# COMPACT_ATOMS: atom_id res chain seq x y z
N MET A 1 35.13 61.55 -33.88
CA MET A 1 36.16 61.48 -32.82
C MET A 1 35.38 61.28 -31.53
N VAL A 2 35.40 60.15 -30.84
CA VAL A 2 36.54 59.52 -30.19
C VAL A 2 36.29 58.00 -30.12
N ARG A 3 37.31 57.21 -30.47
CA ARG A 3 37.42 55.77 -30.22
C ARG A 3 37.86 55.57 -28.77
N LEU A 4 37.26 54.63 -28.06
CA LEU A 4 37.93 53.88 -27.00
C LEU A 4 37.50 52.43 -27.08
N GLY A 5 38.44 51.57 -27.48
CA GLY A 5 38.32 50.12 -27.36
C GLY A 5 38.71 49.68 -25.96
N HIS A 6 38.06 48.64 -25.46
CA HIS A 6 38.56 47.84 -24.35
C HIS A 6 38.45 46.36 -24.72
N SER A 7 39.57 45.69 -24.55
CA SER A 7 39.84 44.28 -24.80
C SER A 7 39.36 43.39 -23.64
N LEU A 8 39.01 42.16 -24.03
CA LEU A 8 39.14 40.87 -23.31
C LEU A 8 38.66 40.74 -21.84
N ALA A 9 37.70 39.83 -21.64
CA ALA A 9 37.85 38.70 -20.71
C ALA A 9 36.79 37.63 -21.01
N GLY A 10 37.21 36.52 -21.63
CA GLY A 10 36.40 35.32 -21.80
C GLY A 10 36.29 34.58 -20.47
N GLY A 11 35.12 34.64 -19.83
CA GLY A 11 34.76 33.80 -18.70
C GLY A 11 34.13 32.50 -19.20
N LEU A 12 34.90 31.41 -19.20
CA LEU A 12 34.40 30.07 -19.45
C LEU A 12 33.55 29.64 -18.22
N ALA A 13 32.24 29.89 -18.28
CA ALA A 13 31.31 29.43 -17.25
C ALA A 13 31.14 27.91 -17.37
N LEU A 14 31.85 27.17 -16.52
CA LEU A 14 31.70 25.73 -16.35
C LEU A 14 30.34 25.48 -15.66
N ALA A 15 29.29 25.28 -16.46
CA ALA A 15 27.97 24.90 -15.96
C ALA A 15 28.06 23.50 -15.33
N LEU A 16 28.16 23.44 -14.00
CA LEU A 16 27.91 22.21 -13.26
C LEU A 16 26.46 21.79 -13.51
N LEU A 17 26.28 20.80 -14.39
CA LEU A 17 25.07 20.01 -14.48
C LEU A 17 24.90 19.28 -13.14
N CYS A 18 24.17 19.87 -12.21
CA CYS A 18 23.58 19.12 -11.12
C CYS A 18 22.64 18.09 -11.74
N SER A 19 23.11 16.85 -11.85
CA SER A 19 22.26 15.68 -12.04
C SER A 19 21.34 15.59 -10.82
N GLY A 20 20.23 16.31 -10.85
CA GLY A 20 19.12 16.05 -9.95
C GLY A 20 18.74 14.60 -10.17
N ALA A 21 18.91 13.77 -9.15
CA ALA A 21 18.27 12.47 -9.12
C ALA A 21 16.78 12.74 -9.27
N ALA A 22 16.24 12.55 -10.47
CA ALA A 22 14.82 12.49 -10.69
C ALA A 22 14.35 11.31 -9.82
N TRP A 23 13.80 11.63 -8.65
CA TRP A 23 12.95 10.70 -7.95
C TRP A 23 11.82 10.42 -8.91
N ALA A 24 11.86 9.25 -9.57
CA ALA A 24 10.71 8.69 -10.24
C ALA A 24 9.55 8.80 -9.24
N ALA A 25 8.41 9.31 -9.71
CA ALA A 25 7.18 9.30 -8.92
C ALA A 25 7.07 7.93 -8.23
N GLY A 26 6.90 7.94 -6.90
CA GLY A 26 6.88 6.70 -6.12
C GLY A 26 5.86 5.71 -6.68
N PRO A 27 6.03 4.40 -6.45
CA PRO A 27 5.15 3.40 -7.03
C PRO A 27 3.69 3.68 -6.64
N ALA A 28 2.89 4.08 -7.62
CA ALA A 28 1.45 4.25 -7.48
C ALA A 28 0.76 3.12 -8.24
N SER A 29 -0.39 2.67 -7.74
CA SER A 29 -1.29 1.82 -8.52
C SER A 29 -1.84 2.59 -9.71
N LYS A 30 -2.18 1.86 -10.78
CA LYS A 30 -2.79 2.39 -11.99
C LYS A 30 -3.99 1.54 -12.39
N THR A 31 -5.08 2.23 -12.70
CA THR A 31 -6.33 1.60 -13.17
C THR A 31 -6.33 1.49 -14.70
N PHE A 32 -6.80 0.34 -15.19
CA PHE A 32 -6.92 -0.06 -16.58
C PHE A 32 -8.31 -0.63 -16.79
N ARG A 33 -9.31 0.22 -17.05
CA ARG A 33 -10.73 -0.19 -17.12
C ARG A 33 -11.13 -0.91 -15.83
N ASP A 34 -11.41 -2.20 -15.89
CA ASP A 34 -11.90 -3.00 -14.76
C ASP A 34 -10.76 -3.73 -14.06
N TRP A 35 -9.54 -3.21 -14.15
CA TRP A 35 -8.35 -3.78 -13.52
C TRP A 35 -7.52 -2.68 -12.87
N VAL A 36 -6.86 -3.01 -11.76
CA VAL A 36 -5.87 -2.14 -11.13
C VAL A 36 -4.57 -2.92 -10.97
N ALA A 37 -3.43 -2.28 -11.19
CA ALA A 37 -2.13 -2.89 -10.97
C ALA A 37 -1.18 -1.92 -10.26
N GLY A 38 -0.30 -2.45 -9.43
CA GLY A 38 0.75 -1.69 -8.77
C GLY A 38 1.92 -2.59 -8.40
N CYS A 39 3.06 -1.98 -8.10
CA CYS A 39 4.26 -2.70 -7.68
C CYS A 39 4.83 -2.06 -6.42
N ASP A 40 5.47 -2.87 -5.59
CA ASP A 40 6.20 -2.37 -4.44
C ASP A 40 7.57 -1.79 -4.84
N ASN A 41 8.28 -1.26 -3.84
CA ASN A 41 9.64 -0.72 -3.96
C ASN A 41 10.71 -1.74 -4.38
N VAL A 42 10.40 -3.04 -4.37
CA VAL A 42 11.28 -4.10 -4.90
C VAL A 42 10.72 -4.71 -6.20
N LYS A 43 9.80 -4.00 -6.86
CA LYS A 43 9.18 -4.36 -8.14
C LYS A 43 8.40 -5.69 -8.12
N SER A 44 8.00 -6.17 -6.94
CA SER A 44 6.98 -7.21 -6.86
C SER A 44 5.63 -6.57 -7.19
N CYS A 45 4.94 -7.11 -8.19
CA CYS A 45 3.75 -6.48 -8.75
C CYS A 45 2.50 -7.32 -8.50
N THR A 46 1.39 -6.63 -8.28
CA THR A 46 0.06 -7.21 -8.14
C THR A 46 -0.86 -6.57 -9.17
N ALA A 47 -1.72 -7.36 -9.81
CA ALA A 47 -2.87 -6.87 -10.58
C ALA A 47 -4.15 -7.56 -10.12
N LEU A 48 -5.22 -6.78 -10.01
CA LEU A 48 -6.52 -7.21 -9.53
C LEU A 48 -7.57 -6.86 -10.57
N SER A 49 -8.45 -7.79 -10.91
CA SER A 49 -9.71 -7.41 -11.57
C SER A 49 -10.62 -6.76 -10.55
N LEU A 50 -11.36 -5.75 -10.97
CA LEU A 50 -12.31 -5.01 -10.16
C LEU A 50 -13.72 -5.55 -10.41
N PRO A 51 -14.43 -6.03 -9.38
CA PRO A 51 -15.84 -6.39 -9.48
C PRO A 51 -16.70 -5.21 -9.95
N GLY A 52 -17.87 -5.52 -10.52
CA GLY A 52 -18.87 -4.51 -10.88
C GLY A 52 -19.43 -3.78 -9.67
N GLU A 53 -20.06 -2.63 -9.90
CA GLU A 53 -20.79 -1.91 -8.84
C GLU A 53 -22.03 -2.71 -8.41
N ALA A 54 -22.29 -2.75 -7.10
CA ALA A 54 -23.46 -3.42 -6.51
C ALA A 54 -23.56 -4.94 -6.71
N GLU A 55 -22.44 -5.63 -7.00
CA GLU A 55 -22.44 -7.10 -6.96
C GLU A 55 -22.53 -7.61 -5.52
N GLU A 56 -23.64 -8.28 -5.19
CA GLU A 56 -23.84 -8.96 -3.90
C GLU A 56 -22.86 -10.14 -3.69
N GLN A 57 -22.32 -10.67 -4.79
CA GLN A 57 -21.43 -11.83 -4.82
C GLN A 57 -20.16 -11.45 -5.56
N ILE A 58 -19.02 -11.48 -4.88
CA ILE A 58 -17.77 -10.96 -5.41
C ILE A 58 -16.85 -12.10 -5.80
N ALA A 59 -16.37 -12.08 -7.03
CA ALA A 59 -15.18 -12.80 -7.43
C ALA A 59 -14.22 -11.86 -8.16
N PHE A 60 -12.92 -12.06 -7.96
CA PHE A 60 -11.91 -11.33 -8.69
C PHE A 60 -10.67 -12.19 -8.93
N LEU A 61 -9.94 -11.86 -9.99
CA LEU A 61 -8.61 -12.40 -10.28
C LEU A 61 -7.56 -11.56 -9.57
N LYS A 62 -6.62 -12.23 -8.93
CA LYS A 62 -5.40 -11.65 -8.35
C LYS A 62 -4.19 -12.29 -9.02
N LEU A 63 -3.46 -11.47 -9.78
CA LEU A 63 -2.15 -11.81 -10.32
C LEU A 63 -1.09 -11.25 -9.39
N GLU A 64 -0.15 -12.08 -8.98
CA GLU A 64 1.03 -11.65 -8.21
C GLU A 64 2.29 -12.13 -8.91
N ARG A 65 3.29 -11.26 -9.01
CA ARG A 65 4.54 -11.58 -9.67
C ARG A 65 5.74 -10.91 -8.98
N PRO A 66 6.64 -11.70 -8.35
CA PRO A 66 7.91 -11.20 -7.87
C PRO A 66 8.77 -10.60 -9.00
N ALA A 67 9.66 -9.66 -8.64
CA ALA A 67 10.71 -9.18 -9.55
C ALA A 67 11.83 -10.22 -9.73
N GLY A 68 12.79 -9.93 -10.61
CA GLY A 68 13.96 -10.79 -10.84
C GLY A 68 13.72 -11.88 -11.89
N PRO A 69 14.77 -12.45 -12.50
CA PRO A 69 14.63 -13.41 -13.60
C PRO A 69 13.71 -14.60 -13.27
N ASP A 70 13.76 -15.10 -12.04
CA ASP A 70 12.97 -16.26 -11.56
C ASP A 70 11.54 -15.89 -11.11
N GLY A 71 11.14 -14.63 -11.25
CA GLY A 71 9.80 -14.15 -10.90
C GLY A 71 8.70 -14.73 -11.79
N ILE A 72 8.07 -15.80 -11.30
CA ILE A 72 6.93 -16.47 -11.95
C ILE A 72 5.63 -15.76 -11.53
N ALA A 73 4.73 -15.55 -12.48
CA ALA A 73 3.40 -15.01 -12.20
C ALA A 73 2.50 -16.12 -11.63
N ASN A 74 1.84 -15.81 -10.52
CA ASN A 74 0.81 -16.65 -9.92
C ASN A 74 -0.54 -15.96 -10.12
N LEU A 75 -1.55 -16.76 -10.46
CA LEU A 75 -2.90 -16.27 -10.66
C LEU A 75 -3.85 -17.06 -9.78
N ALA A 76 -4.69 -16.35 -9.05
CA ALA A 76 -5.72 -16.94 -8.22
C ALA A 76 -7.04 -16.22 -8.43
N ILE A 77 -8.14 -16.97 -8.31
CA ILE A 77 -9.48 -16.40 -8.22
C ILE A 77 -9.84 -16.37 -6.74
N LYS A 78 -10.17 -15.20 -6.24
CA LYS A 78 -10.74 -14.98 -4.92
C LYS A 78 -12.25 -14.90 -5.06
N VAL A 79 -12.97 -15.63 -4.22
CA VAL A 79 -14.44 -15.66 -4.21
C VAL A 79 -14.92 -15.37 -2.80
N ARG A 80 -15.79 -14.38 -2.66
CA ARG A 80 -16.54 -14.10 -1.44
C ARG A 80 -18.00 -14.51 -1.62
N SER A 81 -18.44 -15.47 -0.80
CA SER A 81 -19.79 -16.00 -0.80
C SER A 81 -20.13 -16.60 0.55
N GLU A 82 -21.36 -16.40 0.99
CA GLU A 82 -21.87 -17.03 2.20
C GLU A 82 -21.89 -18.57 2.14
N LYS A 83 -21.69 -19.20 3.31
CA LYS A 83 -21.95 -20.61 3.62
C LYS A 83 -21.12 -21.60 2.79
N LEU A 84 -19.85 -21.29 2.55
CA LEU A 84 -18.93 -22.19 1.88
C LEU A 84 -18.58 -23.39 2.77
N LYS A 85 -18.59 -24.60 2.18
CA LYS A 85 -18.28 -25.85 2.88
C LYS A 85 -17.43 -26.76 2.01
N ALA A 86 -16.22 -27.08 2.49
CA ALA A 86 -15.33 -28.00 1.79
C ALA A 86 -15.89 -29.44 1.74
N PRO A 87 -15.50 -30.26 0.74
CA PRO A 87 -14.69 -29.88 -0.43
C PRO A 87 -15.51 -29.18 -1.51
N LEU A 88 -14.92 -28.16 -2.16
CA LEU A 88 -15.52 -27.47 -3.31
C LEU A 88 -14.58 -27.47 -4.51
N ALA A 89 -15.19 -27.52 -5.69
CA ALA A 89 -14.49 -27.37 -6.96
C ALA A 89 -15.27 -26.40 -7.86
N ALA A 90 -14.53 -25.57 -8.58
CA ALA A 90 -15.06 -24.56 -9.48
C ALA A 90 -15.03 -25.04 -10.93
N ASP A 91 -16.11 -24.72 -11.66
CA ASP A 91 -16.13 -24.79 -13.11
C ASP A 91 -15.86 -23.39 -13.66
N LEU A 92 -14.92 -23.26 -14.59
CA LEU A 92 -14.56 -21.98 -15.19
C LEU A 92 -14.99 -21.94 -16.66
N ALA A 93 -15.36 -20.76 -17.13
CA ALA A 93 -15.62 -20.52 -18.55
C ALA A 93 -15.18 -19.11 -18.96
N ILE A 94 -14.62 -18.96 -20.15
CA ILE A 94 -14.27 -17.66 -20.74
C ILE A 94 -15.23 -17.41 -21.91
N ASP A 95 -16.00 -16.33 -21.83
CA ASP A 95 -17.03 -15.98 -22.82
C ASP A 95 -17.95 -17.18 -23.17
N GLY A 96 -18.27 -18.00 -22.16
CA GLY A 96 -19.12 -19.19 -22.28
C GLY A 96 -18.40 -20.48 -22.69
N ALA A 97 -17.15 -20.42 -23.17
CA ALA A 97 -16.35 -21.60 -23.49
C ALA A 97 -15.69 -22.18 -22.23
N PRO A 98 -15.71 -23.51 -22.00
CA PRO A 98 -15.08 -24.12 -20.83
C PRO A 98 -13.59 -23.81 -20.71
N PHE A 99 -13.14 -23.54 -19.47
CA PHE A 99 -11.75 -23.27 -19.13
C PHE A 99 -11.30 -24.11 -17.91
N PRO A 100 -10.05 -24.62 -17.87
CA PRO A 100 -9.14 -24.77 -19.01
C PRO A 100 -9.75 -25.69 -20.08
N ALA A 101 -9.10 -25.82 -21.24
CA ALA A 101 -9.57 -26.70 -22.31
C ALA A 101 -9.88 -28.11 -21.75
N ALA A 102 -10.98 -28.71 -22.22
CA ALA A 102 -11.61 -29.92 -21.65
C ALA A 102 -12.43 -29.74 -20.35
N GLY A 103 -12.57 -28.53 -19.82
CA GLY A 103 -13.51 -28.22 -18.73
C GLY A 103 -13.10 -28.82 -17.37
N LYS A 104 -11.79 -28.93 -17.12
CA LYS A 104 -11.27 -29.43 -15.83
C LYS A 104 -11.79 -28.56 -14.68
N ARG A 105 -12.42 -29.19 -13.68
CA ARG A 105 -12.81 -28.51 -12.44
C ARG A 105 -11.58 -28.24 -11.57
N LEU A 106 -11.49 -27.04 -11.01
CA LEU A 106 -10.37 -26.63 -10.17
C LEU A 106 -10.77 -26.66 -8.70
N THR A 107 -9.89 -27.18 -7.84
CA THR A 107 -10.14 -27.21 -6.39
C THR A 107 -10.23 -25.78 -5.84
N ALA A 108 -11.24 -25.53 -5.01
CA ALA A 108 -11.38 -24.31 -4.24
C ALA A 108 -10.96 -24.58 -2.79
N ALA A 109 -9.90 -23.89 -2.35
CA ALA A 109 -9.49 -23.90 -0.95
C ALA A 109 -10.40 -22.94 -0.16
N ILE A 110 -11.06 -23.46 0.86
CA ILE A 110 -11.94 -22.67 1.74
C ILE A 110 -11.08 -22.07 2.83
N VAL A 111 -11.06 -20.74 2.89
CA VAL A 111 -10.30 -19.96 3.88
C VAL A 111 -11.12 -19.86 5.16
N ASP A 112 -12.41 -19.55 5.00
CA ASP A 112 -13.44 -19.50 6.05
C ASP A 112 -14.81 -19.75 5.41
N ASP A 113 -15.91 -19.58 6.15
CA ASP A 113 -17.27 -19.82 5.65
C ASP A 113 -17.78 -18.77 4.65
N GLU A 114 -17.00 -17.72 4.38
CA GLU A 114 -17.32 -16.63 3.46
C GLU A 114 -16.30 -16.48 2.31
N ASN A 115 -15.10 -17.06 2.40
CA ASN A 115 -14.00 -16.84 1.47
C ASN A 115 -13.42 -18.15 0.93
N ALA A 116 -13.25 -18.21 -0.40
CA ALA A 116 -12.53 -19.27 -1.10
C ALA A 116 -11.46 -18.72 -2.04
N THR A 117 -10.40 -19.51 -2.22
CA THR A 117 -9.35 -19.25 -3.21
C THR A 117 -9.24 -20.44 -4.17
N ILE A 118 -9.28 -20.16 -5.47
CA ILE A 118 -8.99 -21.13 -6.53
C ILE A 118 -7.63 -20.74 -7.13
N ALA A 119 -6.58 -21.46 -6.75
CA ALA A 119 -5.24 -21.23 -7.29
C ALA A 119 -5.11 -21.91 -8.66
N LEU A 120 -4.57 -21.18 -9.64
CA LEU A 120 -4.26 -21.74 -10.96
C LEU A 120 -2.82 -22.27 -10.93
N SER A 121 -2.62 -23.47 -11.49
CA SER A 121 -1.27 -23.96 -11.79
C SER A 121 -0.53 -23.04 -12.77
N PRO A 122 0.80 -23.15 -12.92
CA PRO A 122 1.54 -22.38 -13.91
C PRO A 122 0.97 -22.52 -15.33
N THR A 123 0.61 -23.74 -15.74
CA THR A 123 0.02 -24.01 -17.06
C THR A 123 -1.37 -23.37 -17.21
N GLU A 124 -2.21 -23.42 -16.17
CA GLU A 124 -3.53 -22.77 -16.18
C GLU A 124 -3.39 -21.23 -16.17
N THR A 125 -2.39 -20.69 -15.47
CA THR A 125 -2.08 -19.26 -15.47
C THR A 125 -1.70 -18.79 -16.86
N GLU A 126 -0.77 -19.49 -17.54
CA GLU A 126 -0.38 -19.16 -18.92
C GLU A 126 -1.57 -19.25 -19.89
N ALA A 127 -2.40 -20.30 -19.74
CA ALA A 127 -3.59 -20.48 -20.56
C ALA A 127 -4.62 -19.36 -20.34
N LEU A 128 -4.85 -18.93 -19.09
CA LEU A 128 -5.78 -17.84 -18.79
C LEU A 128 -5.26 -16.51 -19.37
N ILE A 129 -3.97 -16.23 -19.21
CA ILE A 129 -3.33 -15.01 -19.76
C ILE A 129 -3.44 -15.00 -21.29
N ALA A 130 -3.21 -16.13 -21.94
CA ALA A 130 -3.37 -16.26 -23.39
C ALA A 130 -4.82 -16.02 -23.83
N ALA A 131 -5.79 -16.62 -23.11
CA ALA A 131 -7.21 -16.45 -23.40
C ALA A 131 -7.69 -15.02 -23.16
N ALA A 132 -7.22 -14.34 -22.10
CA ALA A 132 -7.60 -12.97 -21.75
C ALA A 132 -7.25 -11.92 -22.83
N ARG A 133 -6.40 -12.26 -23.81
CA ARG A 133 -6.14 -11.39 -24.97
C ARG A 133 -7.34 -11.18 -25.89
N LYS A 134 -8.23 -12.17 -25.93
CA LYS A 134 -9.45 -12.17 -26.75
C LYS A 134 -10.70 -12.26 -25.88
N GLY A 135 -10.55 -12.78 -24.67
CA GLY A 135 -11.62 -12.97 -23.70
C GLY A 135 -12.09 -11.67 -23.08
N THR A 136 -13.39 -11.58 -22.80
CA THR A 136 -13.98 -10.41 -22.14
C THR A 136 -14.43 -10.69 -20.71
N LYS A 137 -14.89 -11.91 -20.44
CA LYS A 137 -15.44 -12.31 -19.15
C LYS A 137 -15.02 -13.71 -18.77
N LEU A 138 -14.48 -13.86 -17.57
CA LEU A 138 -14.35 -15.14 -16.88
C LEU A 138 -15.61 -15.36 -16.04
N THR A 139 -16.21 -16.53 -16.17
CA THR A 139 -17.32 -16.98 -15.32
C THR A 139 -16.80 -18.08 -14.41
N VAL A 140 -17.06 -17.94 -13.11
CA VAL A 140 -16.69 -18.90 -12.07
C VAL A 140 -17.98 -19.49 -11.53
N LYS A 141 -18.15 -20.81 -11.60
CA LYS A 141 -19.27 -21.49 -10.93
C LYS A 141 -18.74 -22.24 -9.72
N LEU A 142 -19.23 -21.88 -8.53
CA LEU A 142 -18.80 -22.46 -7.26
C LEU A 142 -20.00 -22.58 -6.32
N ALA A 143 -20.17 -23.74 -5.70
CA ALA A 143 -21.25 -24.01 -4.74
C ALA A 143 -22.66 -23.65 -5.28
N GLY A 144 -22.92 -23.93 -6.57
CA GLY A 144 -24.21 -23.64 -7.22
C GLY A 144 -24.45 -22.17 -7.57
N LYS A 145 -23.51 -21.28 -7.25
CA LYS A 145 -23.54 -19.85 -7.61
C LYS A 145 -22.62 -19.58 -8.80
N SER A 146 -22.87 -18.48 -9.49
CA SER A 146 -22.11 -18.05 -10.67
C SER A 146 -21.62 -16.62 -10.48
N TYR A 147 -20.31 -16.42 -10.59
CA TYR A 147 -19.63 -15.14 -10.41
C TYR A 147 -19.03 -14.69 -11.74
N GLY A 148 -19.17 -13.41 -12.07
CA GLY A 148 -18.52 -12.80 -13.22
C GLY A 148 -17.22 -12.14 -12.81
N VAL A 149 -16.20 -12.25 -13.65
CA VAL A 149 -14.94 -11.54 -13.49
C VAL A 149 -14.59 -10.88 -14.83
N SER A 150 -14.47 -9.56 -14.83
CA SER A 150 -14.11 -8.82 -16.04
C SER A 150 -12.65 -9.10 -16.45
N LEU A 151 -12.42 -9.34 -17.73
CA LEU A 151 -11.08 -9.40 -18.33
C LEU A 151 -10.74 -8.08 -19.06
N ALA A 152 -11.65 -7.11 -19.07
CA ALA A 152 -11.44 -5.84 -19.75
C ALA A 152 -10.37 -5.01 -19.04
N GLY A 153 -9.21 -4.86 -19.69
CA GLY A 153 -8.05 -4.15 -19.14
C GLY A 153 -6.96 -5.04 -18.57
N SER A 154 -7.23 -6.34 -18.39
CA SER A 154 -6.26 -7.34 -17.91
C SER A 154 -4.95 -7.33 -18.72
N VAL A 155 -5.04 -7.29 -20.04
CA VAL A 155 -3.89 -7.24 -20.96
C VAL A 155 -3.05 -5.98 -20.74
N ALA A 156 -3.69 -4.83 -20.53
CA ALA A 156 -3.00 -3.56 -20.31
C ALA A 156 -2.32 -3.53 -18.93
N ALA A 157 -3.00 -4.02 -17.89
CA ALA A 157 -2.44 -4.18 -16.56
C ALA A 157 -1.21 -5.11 -16.57
N MET A 158 -1.30 -6.28 -17.23
CA MET A 158 -0.18 -7.21 -17.35
C MET A 158 0.98 -6.66 -18.20
N LEU A 159 0.69 -5.90 -19.28
CA LEU A 159 1.73 -5.19 -20.05
C LEU A 159 2.46 -4.15 -19.19
N TRP A 160 1.71 -3.42 -18.37
CA TRP A 160 2.28 -2.44 -17.46
C TRP A 160 3.19 -3.12 -16.42
N ILE A 161 2.81 -4.28 -15.88
CA ILE A 161 3.67 -5.09 -15.01
C ILE A 161 4.95 -5.53 -15.75
N ASP A 162 4.84 -6.05 -16.99
CA ASP A 162 6.00 -6.41 -17.79
C ASP A 162 6.94 -5.20 -18.00
N GLU A 163 6.40 -3.99 -18.16
CA GLU A 163 7.18 -2.76 -18.27
C GLU A 163 7.89 -2.40 -16.97
N GLN A 164 7.19 -2.41 -15.82
CA GLN A 164 7.78 -2.08 -14.51
C GLN A 164 8.94 -3.03 -14.16
N GLN A 165 8.82 -4.30 -14.53
CA GLN A 165 9.82 -5.33 -14.29
C GLN A 165 10.88 -5.44 -15.39
N GLY A 166 10.80 -4.66 -16.47
CA GLY A 166 11.77 -4.70 -17.57
C GLY A 166 11.75 -6.00 -18.38
N ARG A 167 10.56 -6.57 -18.57
CA ARG A 167 10.35 -7.88 -19.23
C ARG A 167 9.75 -7.79 -20.62
N LEU A 168 9.35 -6.61 -21.10
CA LEU A 168 8.84 -6.45 -22.46
C LEU A 168 9.84 -7.01 -23.48
N ASN A 169 9.33 -7.76 -24.47
CA ASN A 169 10.10 -8.44 -25.51
C ASN A 169 11.07 -9.52 -24.99
N THR A 170 10.89 -10.00 -23.76
CA THR A 170 11.60 -11.17 -23.23
C THR A 170 10.78 -12.45 -23.40
N THR A 171 11.41 -13.61 -23.25
CA THR A 171 10.74 -14.91 -23.23
C THR A 171 9.79 -15.05 -22.05
N SER A 172 10.08 -14.33 -20.95
CA SER A 172 9.31 -14.33 -19.70
C SER A 172 8.14 -13.33 -19.66
N ALA A 173 7.93 -12.53 -20.71
CA ALA A 173 6.85 -11.54 -20.73
C ALA A 173 5.47 -12.24 -20.65
N LEU A 174 4.52 -11.66 -19.92
CA LEU A 174 3.14 -12.17 -19.88
C LEU A 174 2.44 -11.90 -21.22
N ILE A 175 2.60 -10.67 -21.75
CA ILE A 175 1.85 -10.22 -22.92
C ILE A 175 2.75 -10.00 -24.16
N ARG A 176 3.79 -9.18 -24.07
CA ARG A 176 4.63 -8.89 -25.25
C ARG A 176 5.89 -9.74 -25.21
N LYS A 177 5.76 -11.02 -25.56
CA LYS A 177 6.89 -11.97 -25.62
C LYS A 177 7.84 -11.63 -26.78
N GLY A 178 9.12 -11.93 -26.60
CA GLY A 178 10.16 -11.77 -27.61
C GLY A 178 11.38 -12.64 -27.31
N PRO A 179 12.46 -12.52 -28.10
CA PRO A 179 13.64 -13.38 -27.98
C PRO A 179 14.57 -13.00 -26.82
N GLY A 180 14.34 -11.87 -26.14
CA GLY A 180 15.20 -11.41 -25.05
C GLY A 180 15.19 -12.39 -23.87
N THR A 181 16.36 -12.66 -23.30
CA THR A 181 16.51 -13.56 -22.14
C THR A 181 16.93 -12.81 -20.87
N THR A 182 17.30 -11.54 -21.00
CA THR A 182 17.74 -10.72 -19.88
C THR A 182 16.55 -10.08 -19.17
N VAL A 183 16.46 -10.30 -17.86
CA VAL A 183 15.49 -9.66 -16.96
C VAL A 183 16.27 -9.01 -15.82
N PRO A 184 15.98 -7.76 -15.44
CA PRO A 184 16.63 -7.12 -14.29
C PRO A 184 16.43 -7.91 -13.00
N ALA A 185 17.45 -7.92 -12.14
CA ALA A 185 17.34 -8.44 -10.78
C ALA A 185 16.34 -7.61 -9.95
N ALA A 186 15.75 -8.24 -8.93
CA ALA A 186 14.93 -7.53 -7.96
C ALA A 186 15.78 -6.50 -7.19
N PRO A 187 15.32 -5.26 -6.99
CA PRO A 187 15.92 -4.34 -6.03
C PRO A 187 15.99 -4.95 -4.63
N ALA A 188 17.02 -4.56 -3.86
CA ALA A 188 17.17 -5.03 -2.49
C ALA A 188 16.03 -4.50 -1.59
N LEU A 189 15.51 -5.37 -0.73
CA LEU A 189 14.53 -4.97 0.28
C LEU A 189 15.20 -4.04 1.31
N PRO A 190 14.67 -2.82 1.55
CA PRO A 190 15.22 -1.95 2.58
C PRO A 190 15.08 -2.58 3.96
N VAL A 191 16.09 -2.38 4.81
CA VAL A 191 16.07 -2.80 6.21
C VAL A 191 15.98 -1.57 7.09
N ILE A 192 15.00 -1.53 7.99
CA ILE A 192 14.82 -0.45 8.96
C ILE A 192 15.09 -1.01 10.35
N THR A 193 16.00 -0.35 11.09
CA THR A 193 16.16 -0.62 12.51
C THR A 193 15.19 0.25 13.30
N ALA A 194 14.09 -0.33 13.74
CA ALA A 194 13.16 0.30 14.65
C ALA A 194 13.72 0.29 16.08
N LYS A 195 13.57 1.39 16.81
CA LYS A 195 13.87 1.47 18.23
C LYS A 195 12.58 1.27 19.01
N GLY A 196 12.41 0.06 19.53
CA GLY A 196 11.38 -0.22 20.53
C GLY A 196 11.76 0.37 21.88
N SER A 197 10.77 0.51 22.74
CA SER A 197 10.91 0.97 24.12
C SER A 197 10.39 -0.12 25.06
N ALA A 198 11.26 -0.55 25.97
CA ALA A 198 10.89 -1.41 27.10
C ALA A 198 10.59 -0.60 28.38
N LEU A 199 10.52 0.73 28.27
CA LEU A 199 10.21 1.59 29.40
C LEU A 199 8.77 1.36 29.85
N PRO A 200 8.48 1.49 31.17
CA PRO A 200 7.11 1.42 31.65
C PRO A 200 6.21 2.43 30.94
N ALA A 201 4.95 2.02 30.69
CA ALA A 201 3.95 2.92 30.15
C ALA A 201 3.82 4.18 31.03
N ILE A 202 3.61 5.34 30.39
CA ILE A 202 3.38 6.59 31.12
C ILE A 202 2.05 6.45 31.88
N PRO A 203 2.00 6.76 33.18
CA PRO A 203 0.77 6.68 33.96
C PRO A 203 -0.37 7.49 33.29
N PRO A 204 -1.62 6.98 33.22
CA PRO A 204 -2.70 7.64 32.48
C PRO A 204 -2.93 9.11 32.85
N LYS A 205 -2.84 9.45 34.14
CA LYS A 205 -2.96 10.85 34.61
C LYS A 205 -1.85 11.76 34.06
N ALA A 206 -0.62 11.25 33.96
CA ALA A 206 0.51 11.99 33.43
C ALA A 206 0.43 12.12 31.91
N ALA A 207 0.01 11.06 31.20
CA ALA A 207 -0.23 11.10 29.76
C ALA A 207 -1.31 12.14 29.42
N LYS A 208 -2.45 12.12 30.14
CA LYS A 208 -3.53 13.10 29.99
C LYS A 208 -3.09 14.53 30.28
N ALA A 209 -2.27 14.75 31.32
CA ALA A 209 -1.73 16.08 31.59
C ALA A 209 -0.85 16.59 30.45
N LEU A 210 -0.06 15.69 29.84
CA LEU A 210 0.82 16.04 28.72
C LEU A 210 0.03 16.33 27.42
N THR A 211 -1.00 15.54 27.10
CA THR A 211 -1.85 15.79 25.92
C THR A 211 -2.59 17.12 26.05
N VAL A 212 -3.13 17.44 27.23
CA VAL A 212 -3.78 18.73 27.52
C VAL A 212 -2.79 19.90 27.40
N ALA A 213 -1.59 19.77 27.97
CA ALA A 213 -0.55 20.80 27.90
C ALA A 213 -0.11 21.04 26.44
N LEU A 214 0.06 19.98 25.66
CA LEU A 214 0.44 20.08 24.26
C LEU A 214 -0.67 20.75 23.43
N ARG A 215 -1.93 20.32 23.57
CA ARG A 215 -3.07 20.97 22.90
C ARG A 215 -3.11 22.47 23.20
N LYS A 216 -2.98 22.85 24.47
CA LYS A 216 -2.96 24.26 24.86
C LYS A 216 -1.83 25.03 24.17
N GLN A 217 -0.63 24.46 24.11
CA GLN A 217 0.51 25.06 23.42
C GLN A 217 0.24 25.24 21.92
N LEU A 218 -0.34 24.23 21.26
CA LEU A 218 -0.66 24.30 19.83
C LEU A 218 -1.73 25.37 19.55
N LYS A 219 -2.79 25.42 20.35
CA LYS A 219 -3.88 26.41 20.21
C LYS A 219 -3.46 27.86 20.48
N GLN A 220 -2.35 28.08 21.19
CA GLN A 220 -1.74 29.41 21.33
C GLN A 220 -1.06 29.88 20.05
N LEU A 221 -0.55 28.95 19.24
CA LEU A 221 0.13 29.24 17.96
C LEU A 221 -0.86 29.31 16.80
N ASP A 222 -1.84 28.41 16.79
CA ASP A 222 -2.89 28.32 15.78
C ASP A 222 -4.18 27.84 16.45
N ARG A 223 -5.20 28.69 16.49
CA ARG A 223 -6.45 28.42 17.22
C ARG A 223 -7.22 27.22 16.67
N ASP A 224 -6.99 26.89 15.39
CA ASP A 224 -7.65 25.79 14.70
C ASP A 224 -6.80 24.51 14.72
N ALA A 225 -5.64 24.53 15.40
CA ALA A 225 -4.79 23.36 15.53
C ALA A 225 -5.47 22.27 16.39
N CYS A 226 -5.93 21.23 15.70
CA CYS A 226 -6.55 20.03 16.23
C CYS A 226 -7.85 20.28 17.01
N GLU A 227 -8.85 19.46 16.71
CA GLU A 227 -10.13 19.48 17.43
C GLU A 227 -9.94 19.26 18.95
N ASP A 228 -10.89 19.77 19.73
CA ASP A 228 -10.98 19.38 21.13
C ASP A 228 -11.36 17.91 21.23
N ASN A 229 -10.78 17.22 22.20
CA ASN A 229 -11.10 15.82 22.45
C ASN A 229 -12.45 15.73 23.18
N PRO A 230 -13.50 15.19 22.55
CA PRO A 230 -14.79 15.07 23.20
C PRO A 230 -14.76 13.94 24.24
N GLU A 231 -15.66 13.99 25.22
CA GLU A 231 -15.64 13.07 26.37
C GLU A 231 -15.83 11.59 25.96
N ASP A 232 -16.57 11.35 24.89
CA ASP A 232 -16.82 10.03 24.31
C ASP A 232 -15.62 9.45 23.54
N LEU A 233 -14.56 10.25 23.29
CA LEU A 233 -13.32 9.84 22.65
C LEU A 233 -12.08 10.07 23.55
N ALA A 234 -12.28 10.15 24.87
CA ALA A 234 -11.21 10.46 25.83
C ALA A 234 -9.96 9.56 25.69
N ASP A 235 -10.13 8.31 25.25
CA ASP A 235 -9.05 7.32 25.11
C ASP A 235 -8.30 7.37 23.76
N THR A 236 -8.70 8.27 22.85
CA THR A 236 -8.07 8.42 21.52
C THR A 236 -6.76 9.20 21.54
N GLU A 237 -6.43 9.80 22.68
CA GLU A 237 -5.20 10.58 22.89
C GLU A 237 -4.32 9.92 23.92
N ASN A 238 -3.01 9.91 23.68
CA ASN A 238 -2.09 9.31 24.62
C ASN A 238 -0.67 9.86 24.46
N ALA A 239 0.18 9.51 25.42
CA ALA A 239 1.62 9.72 25.36
C ALA A 239 2.37 8.41 25.63
N TRP A 240 3.40 8.15 24.85
CA TRP A 240 4.22 6.95 24.93
C TRP A 240 5.71 7.31 25.06
N PRO A 241 6.50 6.54 25.83
CA PRO A 241 7.94 6.74 25.89
C PRO A 241 8.60 6.25 24.59
N LEU A 242 9.32 7.13 23.90
CA LEU A 242 10.19 6.74 22.79
C LEU A 242 11.58 6.34 23.30
N ASP A 243 12.07 7.03 24.32
CA ASP A 243 13.26 6.72 25.09
C ASP A 243 13.16 7.37 26.48
N ALA A 244 14.24 7.37 27.27
CA ALA A 244 14.23 7.92 28.64
C ALA A 244 13.97 9.44 28.69
N ALA A 245 14.28 10.17 27.61
CA ALA A 245 14.21 11.62 27.52
C ALA A 245 13.10 12.12 26.58
N THR A 246 12.54 11.29 25.70
CA THR A 246 11.57 11.71 24.69
C THR A 246 10.27 10.91 24.72
N ARG A 247 9.17 11.60 24.44
CA ARG A 247 7.82 11.04 24.39
C ARG A 247 7.19 11.29 23.04
N LEU A 248 6.46 10.31 22.51
CA LEU A 248 5.51 10.51 21.42
C LEU A 248 4.17 10.89 22.04
N VAL A 249 3.53 11.95 21.55
CA VAL A 249 2.20 12.37 22.00
C VAL A 249 1.28 12.38 20.80
N GLY A 250 0.17 11.64 20.90
CA GLY A 250 -0.89 11.59 19.90
C GLY A 250 -2.10 12.40 20.37
N LEU A 251 -2.58 13.31 19.53
CA LEU A 251 -3.79 14.11 19.77
C LEU A 251 -4.82 13.84 18.67
N LEU A 252 -6.10 13.80 19.03
CA LEU A 252 -7.19 13.85 18.06
C LEU A 252 -7.15 15.22 17.37
N CYS A 253 -7.09 15.23 16.04
CA CYS A 253 -7.01 16.46 15.25
C CYS A 253 -8.21 16.69 14.35
N SER A 254 -8.82 15.63 13.82
CA SER A 254 -10.11 15.73 13.14
C SER A 254 -10.84 14.40 13.16
N ARG A 255 -12.14 14.42 12.87
CA ARG A 255 -12.98 13.23 12.76
C ARG A 255 -13.88 13.29 11.53
N GLY A 256 -13.99 12.17 10.84
CA GLY A 256 -14.99 11.90 9.82
C GLY A 256 -15.96 10.82 10.27
N ALA A 257 -16.89 10.44 9.40
CA ALA A 257 -17.94 9.46 9.73
C ALA A 257 -17.42 8.09 10.19
N TYR A 258 -16.23 7.70 9.77
CA TYR A 258 -15.63 6.38 10.05
C TYR A 258 -14.10 6.43 10.21
N ASN A 259 -13.52 7.63 10.28
CA ASN A 259 -12.07 7.87 10.36
C ASN A 259 -11.78 8.90 11.44
N LEU A 260 -10.79 8.63 12.28
CA LEU A 260 -10.23 9.60 13.23
C LEU A 260 -8.82 9.96 12.77
N SER A 261 -8.50 11.25 12.69
CA SER A 261 -7.17 11.72 12.37
C SER A 261 -6.44 12.07 13.65
N THR A 262 -5.29 11.43 13.87
CA THR A 262 -4.41 11.65 15.01
C THR A 262 -3.16 12.38 14.56
N GLY A 263 -2.89 13.53 15.17
CA GLY A 263 -1.61 14.23 15.02
C GLY A 263 -0.59 13.73 16.04
N PHE A 264 0.65 13.60 15.61
CA PHE A 264 1.74 13.13 16.45
C PHE A 264 2.83 14.19 16.63
N TRP A 265 3.32 14.32 17.86
CA TRP A 265 4.45 15.18 18.23
C TRP A 265 5.46 14.42 19.08
N ILE A 266 6.72 14.79 18.92
CA ILE A 266 7.82 14.33 19.78
C ILE A 266 8.10 15.45 20.78
N VAL A 267 7.99 15.11 22.07
CA VAL A 267 8.14 16.02 23.20
C VAL A 267 9.36 15.63 24.03
N PRO A 268 10.36 16.52 24.20
CA PRO A 268 11.46 16.30 25.14
C PRO A 268 10.94 16.40 26.57
N GLY A 269 11.09 15.35 27.37
CA GLY A 269 10.56 15.32 28.72
C GLY A 269 9.05 15.56 28.71
N THR A 270 8.63 16.61 29.39
CA THR A 270 7.27 17.14 29.37
C THR A 270 7.23 18.59 28.85
N ASP A 271 8.30 19.03 28.20
CA ASP A 271 8.48 20.41 27.72
C ASP A 271 7.77 20.61 26.37
N VAL A 272 6.47 20.89 26.45
CA VAL A 272 5.61 21.07 25.26
C VAL A 272 6.00 22.27 24.40
N ALA A 273 6.72 23.26 24.95
CA ALA A 273 7.22 24.39 24.17
C ALA A 273 8.31 23.98 23.18
N LYS A 274 9.00 22.85 23.42
CA LYS A 274 9.98 22.24 22.51
C LYS A 274 9.41 21.07 21.70
N ALA A 275 8.08 20.89 21.70
CA ALA A 275 7.44 19.86 20.91
C ALA A 275 7.70 20.09 19.41
N ARG A 276 7.99 19.01 18.69
CA ARG A 276 8.12 19.04 17.22
C ARG A 276 7.20 18.02 16.60
N LYS A 277 6.72 18.32 15.38
CA LYS A 277 5.93 17.38 14.59
C LYS A 277 6.70 16.06 14.40
N ALA A 278 6.03 14.92 14.64
CA ALA A 278 6.53 13.61 14.26
C ALA A 278 6.23 13.41 12.77
N VAL A 279 7.22 13.64 11.90
CA VAL A 279 7.02 13.62 10.45
C VAL A 279 6.94 12.19 9.94
N PHE A 280 5.90 11.89 9.17
CA PHE A 280 5.63 10.67 8.43
C PHE A 280 5.79 10.92 6.92
N PRO A 281 6.88 10.42 6.30
CA PRO A 281 7.11 10.58 4.86
C PRO A 281 6.17 9.70 4.01
N GLN A 282 5.52 10.30 3.01
CA GLN A 282 4.62 9.60 2.08
C GLN A 282 5.32 9.30 0.74
N LEU A 283 4.78 8.35 -0.04
CA LEU A 283 5.38 7.92 -1.31
C LEU A 283 5.35 8.99 -2.41
N ASP A 284 4.41 9.93 -2.33
CA ASP A 284 4.28 11.08 -3.25
C ASP A 284 5.22 12.24 -2.89
N GLY A 285 6.06 12.08 -1.87
CA GLY A 285 6.94 13.11 -1.35
C GLY A 285 6.29 14.03 -0.30
N GLY A 286 5.00 13.85 -0.03
CA GLY A 286 4.27 14.49 1.05
C GLY A 286 4.87 14.17 2.42
N LYS A 287 4.75 15.12 3.34
CA LYS A 287 5.23 14.99 4.72
C LYS A 287 4.23 15.63 5.65
N ASP A 288 3.73 14.84 6.58
CA ASP A 288 2.67 15.20 7.52
C ASP A 288 3.01 14.61 8.90
N ASN A 289 2.37 15.09 9.96
CA ASN A 289 2.34 14.47 11.27
C ASN A 289 0.98 13.87 11.65
N LEU A 290 0.03 13.83 10.73
CA LEU A 290 -1.28 13.20 10.88
C LEU A 290 -1.27 11.78 10.32
N LEU A 291 -1.95 10.87 11.01
CA LEU A 291 -2.28 9.54 10.52
C LEU A 291 -3.74 9.21 10.86
N VAL A 292 -4.38 8.40 10.03
CA VAL A 292 -5.80 8.04 10.18
C VAL A 292 -5.95 6.68 10.88
N ASN A 293 -6.81 6.62 11.89
CA ASN A 293 -7.05 5.45 12.74
C ASN A 293 -5.74 4.82 13.21
N ALA A 294 -4.85 5.65 13.72
CA ALA A 294 -3.47 5.29 14.00
C ALA A 294 -3.29 4.72 15.41
N ALA A 295 -2.36 3.78 15.54
CA ALA A 295 -1.98 3.20 16.83
C ALA A 295 -0.46 3.09 16.91
N PHE A 296 0.11 3.55 18.03
CA PHE A 296 1.54 3.36 18.32
C PHE A 296 1.74 2.16 19.26
N ASP A 297 2.64 1.26 18.88
CA ASP A 297 3.16 0.19 19.72
C ASP A 297 4.57 0.56 20.21
N PRO A 298 4.75 0.90 21.50
CA PRO A 298 6.05 1.21 22.06
C PRO A 298 7.03 0.04 21.97
N ALA A 299 6.58 -1.21 22.08
CA ALA A 299 7.47 -2.36 22.14
C ALA A 299 8.21 -2.60 20.82
N SER A 300 7.53 -2.38 19.69
CA SER A 300 8.16 -2.43 18.36
C SER A 300 8.64 -1.07 17.84
N GLY A 301 8.21 0.03 18.47
CA GLY A 301 8.53 1.38 18.01
C GLY A 301 7.81 1.73 16.71
N GLN A 302 6.63 1.17 16.47
CA GLN A 302 5.90 1.37 15.20
C GLN A 302 4.57 2.08 15.40
N VAL A 303 4.24 2.97 14.47
CA VAL A 303 2.89 3.52 14.31
C VAL A 303 2.23 2.82 13.12
N SER A 304 1.12 2.12 13.33
CA SER A 304 0.25 1.65 12.24
C SER A 304 -0.84 2.67 11.94
N PHE A 305 -1.39 2.63 10.74
CA PHE A 305 -2.54 3.44 10.35
C PHE A 305 -3.45 2.68 9.37
N PHE A 306 -4.72 3.05 9.36
CA PHE A 306 -5.72 2.48 8.46
C PHE A 306 -6.73 3.54 8.06
N SER A 307 -6.56 4.12 6.87
CA SER A 307 -7.52 5.04 6.27
C SER A 307 -8.55 4.26 5.47
N LYS A 308 -9.83 4.44 5.79
CA LYS A 308 -10.94 3.92 4.98
C LYS A 308 -11.33 4.96 3.93
N GLY A 309 -11.56 4.54 2.69
CA GLY A 309 -12.20 5.37 1.67
C GLY A 309 -13.72 5.49 1.84
N ARG A 310 -14.35 4.47 2.45
CA ARG A 310 -15.75 4.46 2.91
C ARG A 310 -15.94 3.54 4.10
N GLY A 311 -17.06 3.66 4.82
CA GLY A 311 -17.29 2.97 6.10
C GLY A 311 -17.04 1.46 6.11
N VAL A 312 -17.31 0.78 4.98
CA VAL A 312 -17.08 -0.67 4.79
C VAL A 312 -15.59 -1.04 4.82
N GLY A 313 -14.69 -0.13 4.43
CA GLY A 313 -13.25 -0.39 4.41
C GLY A 313 -12.79 -1.31 3.29
N ASP A 314 -13.49 -1.30 2.15
CA ASP A 314 -13.15 -2.05 0.93
C ASP A 314 -12.28 -1.26 -0.06
N CYS A 315 -11.80 -0.11 0.38
CA CYS A 315 -10.83 0.77 -0.27
C CYS A 315 -10.23 1.71 0.79
N GLY A 316 -9.08 2.30 0.47
CA GLY A 316 -8.35 3.20 1.33
C GLY A 316 -6.86 2.92 1.32
N ALA A 317 -6.20 3.21 2.43
CA ALA A 317 -4.76 3.04 2.57
C ALA A 317 -4.41 2.51 3.96
N SER A 318 -3.40 1.67 4.05
CA SER A 318 -2.90 1.18 5.33
C SER A 318 -1.40 0.99 5.28
N GLY A 319 -0.78 1.03 6.45
CA GLY A 319 0.66 0.92 6.52
C GLY A 319 1.19 1.10 7.92
N SER A 320 2.52 1.18 7.99
CA SER A 320 3.21 1.42 9.24
C SER A 320 4.46 2.27 9.04
N TYR A 321 4.83 2.95 10.12
CA TYR A 321 6.06 3.71 10.23
C TYR A 321 6.87 3.20 11.42
N ALA A 322 8.18 3.11 11.28
CA ALA A 322 9.10 2.68 12.32
C ALA A 322 9.93 3.85 12.85
N TRP A 323 10.00 3.98 14.18
CA TRP A 323 10.83 4.96 14.87
C TRP A 323 12.30 4.57 14.80
N THR A 324 13.16 5.42 14.25
CA THR A 324 14.60 5.13 14.08
C THR A 324 15.47 5.66 15.23
N GLY A 325 14.86 6.30 16.23
CA GLY A 325 15.56 7.07 17.27
C GLY A 325 15.71 8.57 16.95
N SER A 326 15.42 9.00 15.72
CA SER A 326 15.42 10.42 15.36
C SER A 326 14.14 10.84 14.62
N GLY A 327 13.54 9.93 13.86
CA GLY A 327 12.34 10.17 13.07
C GLY A 327 11.59 8.88 12.76
N PHE A 328 10.47 9.01 12.05
CA PHE A 328 9.71 7.88 11.54
C PHE A 328 10.07 7.62 10.08
N ALA A 329 10.32 6.35 9.75
CA ALA A 329 10.54 5.87 8.40
C ALA A 329 9.34 5.01 7.97
N LEU A 330 8.87 5.18 6.73
CA LEU A 330 7.82 4.32 6.17
C LEU A 330 8.33 2.88 6.15
N ALA A 331 7.59 1.98 6.78
CA ALA A 331 7.96 0.57 6.92
C ALA A 331 7.13 -0.34 6.00
N ALA A 332 5.84 -0.05 5.87
CA ALA A 332 4.93 -0.75 4.97
C ALA A 332 3.86 0.21 4.46
N PHE A 333 3.41 0.00 3.22
CA PHE A 333 2.29 0.72 2.63
C PHE A 333 1.55 -0.14 1.61
N GLN A 334 0.23 -0.17 1.74
CA GLN A 334 -0.67 -0.75 0.76
C GLN A 334 -1.89 0.14 0.59
N ALA A 335 -2.44 0.16 -0.62
CA ALA A 335 -3.59 0.99 -0.95
C ALA A 335 -4.52 0.30 -1.96
N MET A 336 -5.76 0.75 -1.95
CA MET A 336 -6.79 0.42 -2.91
C MET A 336 -7.69 1.65 -3.08
N ASP A 337 -7.55 2.37 -4.18
CA ASP A 337 -8.38 3.56 -4.42
C ASP A 337 -9.79 3.17 -4.88
N GLU A 338 -9.95 1.96 -5.43
CA GLU A 338 -11.17 1.48 -6.05
C GLU A 338 -12.06 0.74 -5.03
N CYS A 339 -13.17 1.36 -4.61
CA CYS A 339 -14.12 0.81 -3.64
C CYS A 339 -15.05 -0.24 -4.26
N LYS A 340 -14.47 -1.37 -4.69
CA LYS A 340 -15.14 -2.47 -5.42
C LYS A 340 -15.29 -3.75 -4.60
N GLY A 341 -15.32 -3.63 -3.26
CA GLY A 341 -15.58 -4.74 -2.36
C GLY A 341 -14.36 -5.58 -1.96
N LEU A 342 -13.14 -5.16 -2.33
CA LEU A 342 -11.89 -5.84 -1.98
C LEU A 342 -11.43 -5.45 -0.58
N ILE A 343 -11.22 -6.44 0.29
CA ILE A 343 -10.80 -6.21 1.68
C ILE A 343 -9.29 -6.00 1.79
N GLY A 344 -8.84 -5.48 2.93
CA GLY A 344 -7.46 -5.03 3.18
C GLY A 344 -6.36 -6.04 2.82
N ASP A 345 -6.57 -7.33 3.05
CA ASP A 345 -5.58 -8.39 2.76
C ASP A 345 -5.30 -8.58 1.26
N ASP A 346 -6.19 -8.06 0.40
CA ASP A 346 -6.06 -8.10 -1.05
C ASP A 346 -5.60 -6.78 -1.67
N TRP A 347 -5.40 -5.73 -0.85
CA TRP A 347 -4.92 -4.45 -1.34
C TRP A 347 -3.51 -4.55 -1.92
N ILE A 348 -3.17 -3.59 -2.77
CA ILE A 348 -1.90 -3.60 -3.48
C ILE A 348 -0.82 -3.07 -2.54
N THR A 349 0.18 -3.91 -2.24
CA THR A 349 1.41 -3.48 -1.58
C THR A 349 2.20 -2.56 -2.52
N LEU A 350 2.45 -1.35 -2.07
CA LEU A 350 3.19 -0.31 -2.80
C LEU A 350 4.54 0.00 -2.13
N PHE A 351 4.71 -0.36 -0.87
CA PHE A 351 5.99 -0.29 -0.17
C PHE A 351 6.10 -1.36 0.90
N ARG A 352 7.30 -1.93 1.02
CA ARG A 352 7.67 -2.79 2.16
C ARG A 352 9.14 -2.68 2.51
N SER A 353 9.44 -3.05 3.74
CA SER A 353 10.79 -3.15 4.29
C SER A 353 10.86 -4.34 5.24
N GLU A 354 12.09 -4.77 5.54
CA GLU A 354 12.36 -5.61 6.70
C GLU A 354 12.54 -4.69 7.92
N VAL A 355 11.71 -4.85 8.95
CA VAL A 355 11.85 -4.11 10.20
C VAL A 355 12.56 -4.98 11.24
N LYS A 356 13.71 -4.52 11.71
CA LYS A 356 14.46 -5.12 12.83
C LYS A 356 14.26 -4.27 14.07
N VAL A 357 13.70 -4.85 15.13
CA VAL A 357 13.50 -4.13 16.40
C VAL A 357 14.76 -4.23 17.24
N ALA A 358 15.41 -3.08 17.46
CA ALA A 358 16.42 -2.89 18.49
C ALA A 358 15.72 -2.43 19.78
N LYS A 359 16.13 -3.00 20.91
CA LYS A 359 15.66 -2.63 22.25
C LYS A 359 16.75 -1.85 22.99
#